data_AF-A0A447JHH3-F1
#
_entry.id   AF-A0A447JHH3-F1
#
_cell.length_a   1.000
_cell.length_b   1.000
_cell.length_c   1.000
_cell.angle_alpha   90.00
_cell.angle_beta   90.00
_cell.angle_gamma   90.00
#
_symmetry.space_group_name_H-M   'P 1'
#
loop_
_entity.id
_entity.type
_entity.pdbx_description
1 polymer ?
#
loop_
_entity_poly.entity_id
_entity_poly.type
_entity_poly.pdbx_seq_one_letter_code
_entity_poly.pdbx_strand_id
1 'polypeptide(L)'
;MAASAHSRHPIIINTSFATRLNIIMQKKSIYVAYTGGTIGMQRSDKGYIPVSGHLQRQLALMPEFHRPEMPDFTIHEYAPLMDSSDMTPEDWQHIAADIKAHYDEYDGFVILHGTDTMAFTASALSFMLENLGKPVIVTGSQIPLAELRSDGQINLLNALYVAANYPINEVTLFLIIVCSAAIARPKPMRMVLTLLPLLICRPCWKQEFTFAV
;
A
#
# COMPACT_ATOMS: atom_id res chain seq x y z
N MET A 1 -31.46 18.14 -62.67
CA MET A 1 -31.43 17.30 -61.45
C MET A 1 -30.85 15.95 -61.80
N ALA A 2 -29.61 15.69 -61.40
CA ALA A 2 -29.04 14.35 -61.16
C ALA A 2 -27.58 14.55 -60.72
N ALA A 3 -27.32 14.49 -59.41
CA ALA A 3 -25.96 14.46 -58.86
C ALA A 3 -25.65 13.01 -58.45
N SER A 4 -24.58 12.43 -58.98
CA SER A 4 -24.12 11.08 -58.66
C SER A 4 -23.42 11.05 -57.30
N ALA A 5 -23.96 10.30 -56.35
CA ALA A 5 -23.33 10.08 -55.04
C ALA A 5 -22.23 9.01 -55.13
N HIS A 6 -21.08 9.34 -54.53
CA HIS A 6 -19.84 8.58 -54.49
C HIS A 6 -19.94 7.22 -53.78
N SER A 7 -19.26 6.22 -54.35
CA SER A 7 -18.93 4.92 -53.77
C SER A 7 -18.14 5.09 -52.46
N ARG A 8 -18.70 4.62 -51.33
CA ARG A 8 -17.96 4.48 -50.07
C ARG A 8 -17.31 3.10 -50.03
N HIS A 9 -15.98 3.05 -50.12
CA HIS A 9 -15.22 1.85 -49.79
C HIS A 9 -15.26 1.61 -48.27
N PRO A 10 -15.44 0.36 -47.81
CA PRO A 10 -15.33 0.03 -46.39
C PRO A 10 -13.89 0.24 -45.94
N ILE A 11 -13.71 1.01 -44.88
CA ILE A 11 -12.43 1.14 -44.18
C ILE A 11 -12.15 -0.24 -43.56
N ILE A 12 -11.23 -0.99 -44.16
CA ILE A 12 -10.70 -2.23 -43.59
C ILE A 12 -9.81 -1.79 -42.42
N ILE A 13 -10.37 -1.86 -41.20
CA ILE A 13 -9.63 -1.63 -39.97
C ILE A 13 -8.63 -2.79 -39.86
N ASN A 14 -7.35 -2.49 -40.00
CA ASN A 14 -6.28 -3.47 -40.02
C ASN A 14 -6.24 -4.23 -38.68
N THR A 15 -6.51 -5.53 -38.72
CA THR A 15 -6.58 -6.47 -37.58
C THR A 15 -5.26 -6.57 -36.79
N SER A 16 -4.18 -5.97 -37.28
CA SER A 16 -2.87 -5.86 -36.61
C SER A 16 -2.87 -4.93 -35.38
N PHE A 17 -3.77 -3.95 -35.32
CA PHE A 17 -3.82 -3.03 -34.16
C PHE A 17 -4.49 -3.66 -32.93
N ALA A 18 -5.44 -4.57 -33.13
CA ALA A 18 -6.12 -5.29 -32.05
C ALA A 18 -5.19 -6.30 -31.36
N THR A 19 -4.23 -6.87 -32.08
CA THR A 19 -3.27 -7.85 -31.51
C THR A 19 -2.25 -7.19 -30.57
N ARG A 20 -2.03 -5.87 -30.67
CA ARG A 20 -1.20 -5.12 -29.71
C ARG A 20 -1.93 -4.69 -28.44
N LEU A 21 -3.27 -4.67 -28.46
CA LEU A 21 -4.12 -4.40 -27.31
C LEU A 21 -4.55 -5.68 -26.59
N ASN A 22 -3.87 -6.79 -26.89
CA ASN A 22 -4.06 -8.10 -26.26
C ASN A 22 -2.81 -8.54 -25.49
N ILE A 23 -1.97 -7.58 -25.07
CA ILE A 23 -1.30 -7.74 -23.77
C ILE A 23 -2.45 -7.63 -22.79
N ILE A 24 -3.02 -8.79 -22.47
CA ILE A 24 -3.87 -8.98 -21.31
C ILE A 24 -3.15 -8.22 -20.19
N MET A 25 -3.71 -7.11 -19.72
CA MET A 25 -3.26 -6.51 -18.47
C MET A 25 -3.55 -7.56 -17.41
N GLN A 26 -2.63 -8.49 -17.23
CA GLN A 26 -2.73 -9.54 -16.24
C GLN A 26 -2.88 -8.82 -14.91
N LYS A 27 -4.04 -9.04 -14.28
CA LYS A 27 -4.37 -8.39 -13.03
C LYS A 27 -3.29 -8.79 -12.03
N LYS A 28 -2.59 -7.80 -11.50
CA LYS A 28 -1.48 -8.02 -10.57
C LYS A 28 -2.02 -8.65 -9.29
N SER A 29 -1.27 -9.57 -8.71
CA SER A 29 -1.61 -10.20 -7.44
C SER A 29 -0.66 -9.70 -6.35
N ILE A 30 -1.20 -9.06 -5.31
CA ILE A 30 -0.42 -8.44 -4.24
C ILE A 30 -0.60 -9.22 -2.94
N TYR A 31 0.51 -9.56 -2.30
CA TYR A 31 0.49 -10.17 -0.98
C TYR A 31 0.37 -9.08 0.09
N VAL A 32 -0.54 -9.27 1.04
CA VAL A 32 -0.74 -8.36 2.17
C VAL A 32 -0.42 -9.10 3.45
N ALA A 33 0.74 -8.83 4.05
CA ALA A 33 1.11 -9.32 5.36
C ALA A 33 0.48 -8.41 6.42
N TYR A 34 -0.54 -8.90 7.13
CA TYR A 34 -1.13 -8.21 8.26
C TYR A 34 -0.45 -8.64 9.55
N THR A 35 0.62 -7.91 9.90
CA THR A 35 1.44 -8.18 11.09
C THR A 35 0.76 -7.64 12.35
N GLY A 36 0.06 -6.51 12.24
CA GLY A 36 -0.65 -5.91 13.36
C GLY A 36 -0.91 -4.42 13.20
N GLY A 37 -1.04 -3.74 14.34
CA GLY A 37 -1.37 -2.32 14.40
C GLY A 37 -2.86 -1.99 14.34
N THR A 38 -3.15 -0.70 14.53
CA THR A 38 -4.50 -0.15 14.72
C THR A 38 -5.43 -0.36 13.51
N ILE A 39 -4.88 -0.54 12.30
CA ILE A 39 -5.66 -0.59 11.05
C ILE A 39 -6.74 -1.68 11.03
N GLY A 40 -6.47 -2.86 11.59
CA GLY A 40 -7.42 -3.97 11.64
C GLY A 40 -8.14 -4.13 12.99
N MET A 41 -7.97 -3.20 13.92
CA MET A 41 -8.63 -3.27 15.23
C MET A 41 -10.11 -2.90 15.17
N GLN A 42 -10.88 -3.42 16.12
CA GLN A 42 -12.29 -3.11 16.29
C GLN A 42 -12.49 -2.26 17.55
N ARG A 43 -13.40 -1.29 17.49
CA ARG A 43 -13.80 -0.50 18.67
C ARG A 43 -14.57 -1.35 19.67
N SER A 44 -14.21 -1.22 20.95
CA SER A 44 -14.88 -1.81 22.10
C SER A 44 -15.03 -0.79 23.23
N ASP A 45 -15.73 -1.16 24.30
CA ASP A 45 -15.87 -0.32 25.51
C ASP A 45 -14.54 -0.03 26.20
N LYS A 46 -13.51 -0.85 25.95
CA LYS A 46 -12.16 -0.71 26.52
C LYS A 46 -11.17 -0.05 25.55
N GLY A 47 -11.64 0.54 24.46
CA GLY A 47 -10.80 1.08 23.38
C GLY A 47 -10.71 0.12 22.19
N TYR A 48 -9.66 0.26 21.38
CA TYR A 48 -9.45 -0.58 20.20
C TYR A 48 -8.82 -1.91 20.58
N ILE A 49 -9.40 -3.00 20.10
CA ILE A 49 -8.94 -4.36 20.36
C ILE A 49 -8.68 -5.10 19.04
N PRO A 50 -7.63 -5.94 18.96
CA PRO A 50 -7.43 -6.81 17.81
C PRO A 50 -8.53 -7.88 17.78
N VAL A 51 -9.15 -8.09 16.63
CA VAL A 51 -10.16 -9.13 16.42
C VAL A 51 -9.80 -9.91 15.18
N SER A 52 -9.54 -11.20 15.34
CA SER A 52 -9.10 -12.04 14.21
C SER A 52 -10.15 -12.10 13.10
N GLY A 53 -9.69 -12.01 11.86
CA GLY A 53 -10.56 -11.98 10.68
C GLY A 53 -11.38 -10.69 10.52
N HIS A 54 -11.21 -9.68 11.39
CA HIS A 54 -11.99 -8.44 11.31
C HIS A 54 -11.63 -7.65 10.05
N LEU A 55 -10.34 -7.45 9.78
CA LEU A 55 -9.87 -6.68 8.62
C LEU A 55 -10.39 -7.26 7.30
N GLN A 56 -10.28 -8.58 7.11
CA GLN A 56 -10.71 -9.29 5.90
C GLN A 56 -12.22 -9.15 5.71
N ARG A 57 -13.01 -9.25 6.78
CA ARG A 57 -14.47 -9.01 6.72
C ARG A 57 -14.80 -7.58 6.33
N GLN A 58 -14.09 -6.58 6.86
CA GLN A 58 -14.31 -5.18 6.49
C GLN A 58 -13.96 -4.93 5.02
N LEU A 59 -12.82 -5.44 4.54
CA LEU A 59 -12.40 -5.27 3.15
C LEU A 59 -13.34 -5.98 2.16
N ALA A 60 -13.93 -7.11 2.54
CA ALA A 60 -14.96 -7.77 1.73
C ALA A 60 -16.23 -6.91 1.54
N LEU A 61 -16.52 -6.00 2.48
CA LEU A 61 -17.68 -5.11 2.44
C LEU A 61 -17.41 -3.78 1.72
N MET A 62 -16.16 -3.48 1.37
CA MET A 62 -15.72 -2.21 0.77
C MET A 62 -15.52 -2.36 -0.75
N PRO A 63 -16.46 -1.91 -1.60
CA PRO A 63 -16.40 -2.13 -3.05
C PRO A 63 -15.18 -1.50 -3.72
N GLU A 64 -14.62 -0.45 -3.14
CA GLU A 64 -13.45 0.26 -3.66
C GLU A 64 -12.21 -0.63 -3.81
N PHE A 65 -12.06 -1.69 -2.99
CA PHE A 65 -10.97 -2.66 -3.08
C PHE A 65 -11.18 -3.71 -4.17
N HIS A 66 -12.42 -3.90 -4.64
CA HIS A 66 -12.78 -4.93 -5.62
C HIS A 66 -13.04 -4.36 -7.02
N ARG A 67 -12.66 -3.10 -7.23
CA ARG A 67 -12.81 -2.44 -8.52
C ARG A 67 -11.93 -3.08 -9.60
N PRO A 68 -12.34 -3.04 -10.88
CA PRO A 68 -11.54 -3.60 -11.98
C PRO A 68 -10.13 -3.01 -12.10
N GLU A 69 -9.94 -1.76 -11.68
CA GLU A 69 -8.66 -1.06 -11.74
C GLU A 69 -7.71 -1.42 -10.57
N MET A 70 -8.23 -2.08 -9.52
CA MET A 70 -7.43 -2.52 -8.38
C MET A 70 -6.80 -3.88 -8.66
N PRO A 71 -5.60 -4.17 -8.13
CA PRO A 71 -5.02 -5.52 -8.20
C PRO A 71 -5.86 -6.53 -7.40
N ASP A 72 -5.67 -7.80 -7.69
CA ASP A 72 -6.07 -8.85 -6.75
C ASP A 72 -5.11 -8.82 -5.55
N PHE A 73 -5.59 -9.18 -4.37
CA PHE A 73 -4.76 -9.22 -3.19
C PHE A 73 -5.16 -10.38 -2.27
N THR A 74 -4.17 -10.94 -1.59
CA THR A 74 -4.35 -11.99 -0.58
C THR A 74 -3.84 -11.49 0.75
N ILE A 75 -4.65 -11.62 1.81
CA ILE A 75 -4.28 -11.18 3.15
C ILE A 75 -3.85 -12.38 3.98
N HIS A 76 -2.61 -12.35 4.45
CA HIS A 76 -2.10 -13.25 5.48
C HIS A 76 -2.09 -12.53 6.83
N GLU A 77 -2.99 -12.92 7.73
CA GLU A 77 -3.06 -12.39 9.08
C GLU A 77 -2.16 -13.18 10.02
N TYR A 78 -1.31 -12.47 10.74
CA TYR A 78 -0.37 -13.09 11.68
C TYR A 78 -1.11 -13.53 12.95
N ALA A 79 -0.70 -14.66 13.51
CA ALA A 79 -1.24 -15.23 14.72
C ALA A 79 -0.11 -15.54 15.72
N PRO A 80 0.06 -14.78 16.82
CA PRO A 80 -0.72 -13.60 17.20
C PRO A 80 -0.39 -12.36 16.35
N LEU A 81 -1.31 -11.38 16.35
CA LEU A 81 -1.01 -10.03 15.86
C LEU A 81 0.02 -9.36 16.77
N MET A 82 0.97 -8.66 16.17
CA MET A 82 2.06 -7.96 16.85
C MET A 82 1.65 -6.53 17.20
N ASP A 83 2.02 -6.08 18.40
CA ASP A 83 2.04 -4.66 18.72
C ASP A 83 3.38 -4.08 18.23
N SER A 84 3.33 -3.02 17.41
CA SER A 84 4.54 -2.39 16.90
C SER A 84 5.48 -1.89 17.99
N SER A 85 4.95 -1.47 19.14
CA SER A 85 5.77 -1.00 20.26
C SER A 85 6.63 -2.10 20.89
N ASP A 86 6.25 -3.36 20.72
CA ASP A 86 6.94 -4.53 21.29
C ASP A 86 7.77 -5.30 20.26
N MET A 87 7.92 -4.78 19.04
CA MET A 87 8.62 -5.50 17.97
C MET A 87 10.13 -5.58 18.17
N THR A 88 10.64 -6.77 17.89
CA THR A 88 12.02 -7.18 18.05
C THR A 88 12.68 -7.51 16.70
N PRO A 89 14.01 -7.60 16.62
CA PRO A 89 14.69 -8.05 15.40
C PRO A 89 14.24 -9.43 14.91
N GLU A 90 13.81 -10.30 15.80
CA GLU A 90 13.22 -11.61 15.48
C GLU A 90 11.92 -11.46 14.69
N ASP A 91 11.10 -10.47 15.02
CA ASP A 91 9.86 -10.19 14.28
C ASP A 91 10.17 -9.68 12.86
N TRP A 92 11.23 -8.89 12.69
CA TRP A 92 11.67 -8.47 11.35
C TRP A 92 12.17 -9.64 10.51
N GLN A 93 12.86 -10.60 11.14
CA GLN A 93 13.27 -11.86 10.48
C GLN A 93 12.07 -12.69 10.06
N HIS A 94 11.04 -12.76 10.91
CA HIS A 94 9.81 -13.44 10.58
C HIS A 94 9.14 -12.81 9.34
N ILE A 95 9.01 -11.48 9.31
CA ILE A 95 8.42 -10.76 8.16
C ILE A 95 9.25 -10.98 6.89
N ALA A 96 10.58 -10.91 6.98
CA ALA A 96 11.47 -11.14 5.83
C ALA A 96 11.36 -12.58 5.31
N ALA A 97 11.28 -13.57 6.20
CA ALA A 97 11.11 -14.97 5.83
C ALA A 97 9.75 -15.23 5.17
N ASP A 98 8.68 -14.59 5.66
CA ASP A 98 7.33 -14.67 5.08
C ASP A 98 7.31 -14.10 3.64
N ILE A 99 7.90 -12.91 3.44
CA ILE A 99 8.06 -12.33 2.10
C ILE A 99 8.86 -13.26 1.20
N LYS A 100 9.94 -13.85 1.71
CA LYS A 100 10.79 -14.76 0.93
C LYS A 100 10.05 -16.04 0.52
N ALA A 101 9.22 -16.59 1.40
CA ALA A 101 8.43 -17.80 1.14
C ALA A 101 7.42 -17.60 0.00
N HIS A 102 6.79 -16.42 -0.03
CA HIS A 102 5.77 -16.07 -1.03
C HIS A 102 6.34 -15.25 -2.21
N TYR A 103 7.67 -15.12 -2.29
CA TYR A 103 8.30 -14.15 -3.18
C TYR A 103 7.97 -14.38 -4.65
N ASP A 104 7.89 -15.65 -5.08
CA ASP A 104 7.66 -16.01 -6.48
C ASP A 104 6.17 -16.05 -6.87
N GLU A 105 5.27 -16.10 -5.88
CA GLU A 105 3.81 -16.25 -6.10
C GLU A 105 3.09 -14.93 -6.39
N TYR A 106 3.61 -13.81 -5.89
CA TYR A 106 2.98 -12.50 -5.96
C TYR A 106 3.81 -11.49 -6.73
N ASP A 107 3.19 -10.46 -7.29
CA ASP A 107 3.85 -9.38 -8.03
C ASP A 107 4.42 -8.29 -7.13
N GLY A 108 3.96 -8.19 -5.88
CA GLY A 108 4.35 -7.18 -4.91
C GLY A 108 3.81 -7.48 -3.51
N PHE A 109 4.32 -6.74 -2.53
CA PHE A 109 4.06 -6.97 -1.12
C PHE A 109 3.62 -5.68 -0.43
N VAL A 110 2.60 -5.78 0.41
CA VAL A 110 2.17 -4.73 1.33
C VAL A 110 2.23 -5.27 2.75
N ILE A 111 2.87 -4.54 3.65
CA ILE A 111 3.02 -4.92 5.06
C ILE A 111 2.17 -3.95 5.87
N LEU A 112 1.09 -4.46 6.45
CA LEU A 112 0.24 -3.71 7.37
C LEU A 112 0.81 -3.81 8.78
N HIS A 113 1.19 -2.65 9.32
CA HIS A 113 1.99 -2.54 10.52
C HIS A 113 1.49 -1.40 11.42
N GLY A 114 1.75 -1.48 12.73
CA GLY A 114 1.53 -0.37 13.67
C GLY A 114 2.49 0.79 13.42
N THR A 115 2.08 2.02 13.73
CA THR A 115 2.83 3.23 13.33
C THR A 115 4.05 3.53 14.19
N ASP A 116 4.15 2.99 15.41
CA ASP A 116 5.15 3.41 16.40
C ASP A 116 6.57 3.06 15.96
N THR A 117 6.75 1.86 15.40
CA THR A 117 8.06 1.34 14.96
C THR A 117 8.12 1.04 13.46
N MET A 118 7.10 1.45 12.69
CA MET A 118 7.00 1.17 11.25
C MET A 118 8.27 1.54 10.45
N ALA A 119 8.89 2.68 10.78
CA ALA A 119 10.10 3.13 10.09
C ALA A 119 11.34 2.28 10.44
N PHE A 120 11.39 1.73 11.66
CA PHE A 120 12.46 0.79 12.04
C PHE A 120 12.32 -0.52 11.27
N THR A 121 11.11 -1.08 11.21
CA THR A 121 10.83 -2.29 10.42
C THR A 121 11.14 -2.07 8.94
N ALA A 122 10.68 -0.95 8.33
CA ALA A 122 10.99 -0.63 6.94
C ALA A 122 12.51 -0.51 6.70
N SER A 123 13.24 0.13 7.61
CA SER A 123 14.70 0.27 7.50
C SER A 123 15.40 -1.09 7.64
N ALA A 124 14.99 -1.93 8.60
CA ALA A 124 15.56 -3.26 8.78
C ALA A 124 15.34 -4.14 7.55
N LEU A 125 14.10 -4.18 7.04
CA LEU A 125 13.76 -4.95 5.84
C LEU A 125 14.54 -4.50 4.60
N SER A 126 14.86 -3.20 4.48
CA SER A 126 15.65 -2.70 3.35
C SER A 126 17.06 -3.29 3.29
N PHE A 127 17.64 -3.64 4.45
CA PHE A 127 18.93 -4.33 4.53
C PHE A 127 18.81 -5.85 4.44
N MET A 128 17.70 -6.42 4.91
CA MET A 128 17.49 -7.89 4.92
C MET A 128 17.08 -8.44 3.56
N LEU A 129 16.38 -7.65 2.75
CA LEU A 129 15.87 -8.03 1.44
C LEU A 129 16.84 -7.60 0.32
N GLU A 130 17.98 -8.29 0.24
CA GLU A 130 18.96 -8.03 -0.82
C GLU A 130 18.43 -8.40 -2.21
N ASN A 131 18.83 -7.62 -3.23
CA ASN A 131 18.45 -7.83 -4.64
C ASN A 131 16.93 -7.88 -4.87
N LEU A 132 16.20 -7.00 -4.16
CA LEU A 132 14.77 -6.89 -4.29
C LEU A 132 14.38 -6.51 -5.74
N GLY A 133 13.51 -7.30 -6.34
CA GLY A 133 13.02 -7.17 -7.71
C GLY A 133 11.51 -6.96 -7.81
N LYS A 134 10.84 -6.82 -6.66
CA LYS A 134 9.39 -6.58 -6.52
C LYS A 134 9.15 -5.54 -5.43
N PRO A 135 8.11 -4.69 -5.53
CA PRO A 135 7.86 -3.65 -4.53
C PRO A 135 7.44 -4.25 -3.19
N VAL A 136 7.98 -3.67 -2.11
CA VAL A 136 7.56 -3.96 -0.74
C VAL A 136 7.16 -2.63 -0.09
N ILE A 137 5.89 -2.49 0.27
CA ILE A 137 5.33 -1.24 0.81
C ILE A 137 4.87 -1.47 2.25
N VAL A 138 5.48 -0.77 3.21
CA VAL A 138 5.03 -0.77 4.60
C VAL A 138 4.04 0.36 4.80
N THR A 139 2.87 0.04 5.36
CA THR A 139 1.80 1.01 5.61
C THR A 139 0.99 0.64 6.85
N GLY A 140 0.10 1.54 7.28
CA GLY A 140 -0.73 1.37 8.47
C GLY A 140 -1.70 2.54 8.62
N SER A 141 -2.23 2.72 9.83
CA SER A 141 -3.14 3.82 10.12
C SER A 141 -3.20 4.16 11.60
N GLN A 142 -3.60 5.41 11.90
CA GLN A 142 -3.90 5.85 13.26
C GLN A 142 -5.34 5.55 13.66
N ILE A 143 -6.25 5.51 12.68
CA ILE A 143 -7.67 5.21 12.89
C ILE A 143 -7.96 3.85 12.25
N PRO A 144 -8.64 2.91 12.92
CA PRO A 144 -8.96 1.61 12.34
C PRO A 144 -9.76 1.74 11.05
N LEU A 145 -9.58 0.79 10.13
CA LEU A 145 -10.16 0.83 8.79
C LEU A 145 -11.70 0.87 8.77
N ALA A 146 -12.34 0.29 9.79
CA ALA A 146 -13.79 0.27 9.94
C ALA A 146 -14.40 1.61 10.42
N GLU A 147 -13.58 2.53 10.95
CA GLU A 147 -14.06 3.78 11.52
C GLU A 147 -14.27 4.87 10.45
N LEU A 148 -15.21 5.77 10.72
CA LEU A 148 -15.51 6.88 9.82
C LEU A 148 -14.30 7.82 9.68
N ARG A 149 -13.94 8.17 8.43
CA ARG A 149 -12.76 9.01 8.08
C ARG A 149 -11.43 8.38 8.49
N SER A 150 -11.36 7.04 8.51
CA SER A 150 -10.11 6.31 8.66
C SER A 150 -9.10 6.68 7.59
N ASP A 151 -7.87 6.93 8.01
CA ASP A 151 -6.71 7.02 7.14
C ASP A 151 -6.29 5.65 6.58
N GLY A 152 -6.68 4.55 7.24
CA GLY A 152 -6.35 3.19 6.82
C GLY A 152 -6.93 2.77 5.47
N GLN A 153 -8.14 3.23 5.13
CA GLN A 153 -8.75 2.95 3.83
C GLN A 153 -7.90 3.52 2.69
N ILE A 154 -7.55 4.81 2.79
CA ILE A 154 -6.75 5.51 1.78
C ILE A 154 -5.32 4.95 1.73
N ASN A 155 -4.74 4.65 2.89
CA ASN A 155 -3.38 4.13 2.98
C ASN A 155 -3.24 2.75 2.32
N LEU A 156 -4.12 1.80 2.66
CA LEU A 156 -4.09 0.46 2.06
C LEU A 156 -4.45 0.48 0.57
N LEU A 157 -5.47 1.25 0.18
CA LEU A 157 -5.89 1.36 -1.23
C LEU A 157 -4.76 1.90 -2.11
N ASN A 158 -4.10 2.98 -1.67
CA ASN A 158 -2.97 3.54 -2.41
C ASN A 158 -1.75 2.63 -2.40
N ALA A 159 -1.46 1.94 -1.28
CA ALA A 159 -0.35 0.98 -1.22
C ALA A 159 -0.54 -0.16 -2.24
N LEU A 160 -1.74 -0.75 -2.29
CA LEU A 160 -2.08 -1.77 -3.29
C LEU A 160 -1.95 -1.23 -4.71
N TYR A 161 -2.50 -0.04 -4.98
CA TYR A 161 -2.48 0.57 -6.30
C TYR A 161 -1.05 0.90 -6.77
N VAL A 162 -0.21 1.44 -5.89
CA VAL A 162 1.20 1.75 -6.18
C VAL A 162 2.01 0.48 -6.40
N ALA A 163 1.84 -0.54 -5.56
CA ALA A 163 2.54 -1.82 -5.71
C ALA A 163 2.23 -2.48 -7.07
N ALA A 164 1.01 -2.35 -7.57
CA ALA A 164 0.61 -2.93 -8.85
C ALA A 164 1.02 -2.10 -10.07
N ASN A 165 0.85 -0.77 -10.03
CA ASN A 165 0.97 0.10 -11.22
C ASN A 165 2.28 0.87 -11.31
N TYR A 166 2.95 1.12 -10.19
CA TYR A 166 4.21 1.85 -10.11
C TYR A 166 5.22 1.06 -9.26
N PRO A 167 5.62 -0.15 -9.70
CA PRO A 167 6.50 -1.02 -8.92
C PRO A 167 7.89 -0.38 -8.79
N ILE A 168 8.21 0.05 -7.57
CA ILE A 168 9.55 0.46 -7.15
C ILE A 168 10.14 -0.72 -6.41
N ASN A 169 11.24 -1.28 -6.92
CA ASN A 169 11.87 -2.48 -6.38
C ASN A 169 12.71 -2.19 -5.12
N GLU A 170 12.10 -1.50 -4.17
CA GLU A 170 12.68 -1.12 -2.89
C GLU A 170 11.65 -1.32 -1.78
N VAL A 171 12.13 -1.33 -0.54
CA VAL A 171 11.27 -1.24 0.63
C VAL A 171 10.88 0.22 0.82
N THR A 172 9.60 0.53 0.63
CA THR A 172 9.05 1.88 0.74
C THR A 172 8.08 2.00 1.91
N LEU A 173 7.98 3.20 2.47
CA LEU A 173 7.04 3.52 3.54
C LEU A 173 5.97 4.47 2.97
N PHE A 174 4.70 4.09 3.09
CA PHE A 174 3.57 4.93 2.68
C PHE A 174 2.61 5.15 3.83
N LEU A 175 2.46 6.39 4.29
CA LEU A 175 1.53 6.74 5.36
C LEU A 175 1.00 8.16 5.17
N ILE A 176 -0.32 8.29 5.06
CA ILE A 176 -1.02 9.57 5.16
C ILE A 176 -1.74 9.59 6.50
N ILE A 177 -1.55 10.64 7.29
CA ILE A 177 -2.22 10.82 8.58
C ILE A 177 -3.30 11.89 8.42
N VAL A 178 -4.56 11.53 8.69
CA VAL A 178 -5.68 12.48 8.69
C VAL A 178 -5.73 13.19 10.04
N CYS A 179 -5.23 14.42 10.10
CA CYS A 179 -5.40 15.29 11.27
C CYS A 179 -6.81 15.89 11.30
N SER A 180 -7.57 15.65 12.37
CA SER A 180 -8.79 16.39 12.66
C SER A 180 -8.47 17.81 13.18
N ALA A 181 -8.67 18.79 12.30
CA ALA A 181 -8.97 20.20 12.58
C ALA A 181 -7.95 21.03 13.40
N ALA A 182 -7.05 21.70 12.67
CA ALA A 182 -7.00 23.16 12.73
C ALA A 182 -7.14 23.67 11.30
N ILE A 183 -7.98 24.68 11.05
CA ILE A 183 -8.00 25.41 9.77
C ILE A 183 -6.65 26.15 9.67
N ALA A 184 -5.64 25.44 9.18
CA ALA A 184 -4.37 26.01 8.77
C ALA A 184 -4.41 26.19 7.26
N ARG A 185 -3.77 27.25 6.76
CA ARG A 185 -3.67 27.54 5.32
C ARG A 185 -3.30 26.26 4.55
N PRO A 186 -3.85 26.04 3.33
CA PRO A 186 -3.49 24.88 2.53
C PRO A 186 -1.99 24.90 2.29
N LYS A 187 -1.25 24.09 3.04
CA LYS A 187 0.12 23.73 2.71
C LYS A 187 -0.01 22.54 1.77
N PRO A 188 0.65 22.56 0.60
CA PRO A 188 0.64 21.39 -0.27
C PRO A 188 1.13 20.19 0.53
N MET A 189 0.28 19.17 0.69
CA MET A 189 0.73 17.85 1.11
C MET A 189 1.71 17.39 0.03
N ARG A 190 3.00 17.34 0.35
CA ARG A 190 3.96 16.60 -0.46
C ARG A 190 3.74 15.12 -0.15
N MET A 191 3.43 14.34 -1.18
CA MET A 191 3.63 12.90 -1.17
C MET A 191 5.08 12.65 -0.74
N VAL A 192 5.27 12.11 0.47
CA VAL A 192 6.60 11.70 0.91
C VAL A 192 6.77 10.25 0.46
N LEU A 193 7.19 10.08 -0.79
CA LEU A 193 7.84 8.86 -1.23
C LEU A 193 9.27 8.94 -0.70
N THR A 194 9.51 8.44 0.51
CA THR A 194 10.86 8.41 1.08
C THR A 194 11.65 7.29 0.42
N LEU A 195 12.49 7.65 -0.56
CA LEU A 195 13.66 6.89 -0.98
C LEU A 195 14.83 7.27 -0.04
N LEU A 196 14.79 6.86 1.22
CA LEU A 196 15.90 6.76 2.20
C LEU A 196 15.34 6.44 3.60
N PRO A 197 16.11 5.77 4.50
CA PRO A 197 15.62 5.35 5.80
C PRO A 197 15.51 6.58 6.71
N LEU A 198 14.44 6.65 7.51
CA LEU A 198 14.10 7.74 8.43
C LEU A 198 13.45 8.97 7.78
N LEU A 199 12.12 8.95 7.68
CA LEU A 199 11.31 10.15 7.89
C LEU A 199 9.92 9.79 8.42
N ILE A 200 9.83 9.49 9.72
CA ILE A 200 8.57 9.63 10.45
C ILE A 200 8.25 11.13 10.50
N CYS A 201 7.11 11.50 9.91
CA CYS A 201 6.35 12.74 10.13
C CYS A 201 7.19 14.02 10.41
N ARG A 202 7.36 14.90 9.41
CA ARG A 202 7.71 16.32 9.68
C ARG A 202 6.45 17.11 10.06
N PRO A 203 6.20 17.34 11.36
CA PRO A 203 5.71 18.63 11.79
C PRO A 203 6.63 19.16 12.91
N CYS A 204 7.17 20.36 12.71
CA CYS A 204 7.76 21.20 13.77
C CYS A 204 9.22 20.92 14.23
N TRP A 205 10.21 20.92 13.33
CA TRP A 205 11.60 21.26 13.75
C TRP A 205 12.23 22.25 12.74
N LYS A 206 12.19 23.54 13.09
CA LYS A 206 13.30 24.45 12.76
C LYS A 206 14.33 24.24 13.86
N GLN A 207 15.37 23.46 13.59
CA GLN A 207 16.67 23.67 14.20
C GLN A 207 17.72 23.18 13.22
N GLU A 208 18.62 24.09 12.87
CA GLU A 208 19.78 23.88 12.05
C GLU A 208 20.62 22.75 12.66
N PHE A 209 20.92 21.72 11.86
CA PHE A 209 22.09 20.90 12.09
C PHE A 209 22.83 20.74 10.76
N THR A 210 23.80 21.62 10.59
CA THR A 210 24.93 21.46 9.68
C THR A 210 25.85 20.40 10.28
N PHE A 211 26.04 19.30 9.58
CA PHE A 211 27.21 18.42 9.66
C PHE A 211 27.39 17.96 8.19
N ALA A 212 28.40 18.34 7.40
CA ALA A 212 29.84 18.39 7.63
C ALA A 212 30.35 17.09 8.26
N VAL A 213 30.41 16.02 7.45
CA VAL A 213 31.67 15.41 6.93
C VAL A 213 31.38 14.87 5.53
#